data_AF-A0A935L5J5-F1
#
_entry.id   AF-A0A935L5J5-F1
#
_cell.length_a   1.000
_cell.length_b   1.000
_cell.length_c   1.000
_cell.angle_alpha   90.00
_cell.angle_beta   90.00
_cell.angle_gamma   90.00
#
_symmetry.space_group_name_H-M   'P 1'
#
loop_
_entity.id
_entity.type
_entity.pdbx_description
1 polymer ?
#
loop_
_entity_poly.entity_id
_entity_poly.type
_entity_poly.pdbx_seq_one_letter_code
_entity_poly.pdbx_strand_id
1 'polypeptide(L)' 'MINIRPNYNIMPLKELEQYIKQNKHLPDVPTQDEISKDGMDVYEMNAILLKKVEELTLYVIELEKRIDEMEKVK' A
#
# COMPACT_ATOMS: atom_id res chain seq x y z
N MET A 1 -9.73 -10.43 11.73
CA MET A 1 -9.92 -11.12 10.44
C MET A 1 -9.01 -10.43 9.44
N ILE A 2 -7.84 -11.00 9.14
CA ILE A 2 -7.11 -10.66 7.92
C ILE A 2 -7.76 -11.53 6.85
N ASN A 3 -8.75 -10.97 6.18
CA ASN A 3 -9.39 -11.62 5.04
C ASN A 3 -8.73 -11.00 3.82
N ILE A 4 -7.54 -11.52 3.46
CA ILE A 4 -6.90 -11.20 2.17
C ILE A 4 -7.88 -11.71 1.13
N ARG A 5 -8.78 -10.82 0.68
CA ARG A 5 -9.74 -11.14 -0.35
C ARG A 5 -8.91 -11.63 -1.54
N PRO A 6 -9.16 -12.82 -2.09
CA PRO A 6 -8.31 -13.43 -3.12
C PRO A 6 -8.10 -12.57 -4.37
N ASN A 7 -8.85 -11.47 -4.51
CA ASN A 7 -8.81 -10.54 -5.63
C ASN A 7 -8.55 -9.08 -5.19
N TYR A 8 -7.78 -8.84 -4.12
CA TYR A 8 -7.35 -7.47 -3.82
C TYR A 8 -6.35 -7.03 -4.89
N ASN A 9 -6.81 -6.17 -5.81
CA ASN A 9 -5.99 -5.66 -6.90
C ASN A 9 -4.99 -4.63 -6.36
N ILE A 10 -3.85 -5.10 -5.85
CA ILE A 10 -2.75 -4.25 -5.40
C ILE A 10 -2.02 -3.67 -6.61
N MET A 11 -1.67 -2.39 -6.52
CA MET A 11 -0.89 -1.71 -7.57
C MET A 11 0.50 -2.36 -7.67
N PRO A 12 1.00 -2.74 -8.85
CA PRO A 12 2.37 -3.22 -8.99
C PRO A 12 3.37 -2.20 -8.42
N LEU A 13 4.41 -2.66 -7.70
CA LEU A 13 5.39 -1.75 -7.05
C LEU A 13 6.01 -0.72 -8.00
N LYS A 14 6.18 -1.07 -9.29
CA LYS A 14 6.69 -0.16 -10.32
C LYS A 14 5.70 0.97 -10.63
N GLU A 15 4.41 0.67 -10.71
CA GLU A 15 3.37 1.67 -10.92
C GLU A 15 3.19 2.53 -9.67
N LEU A 16 3.27 1.92 -8.49
CA LEU A 16 3.23 2.64 -7.22
C LEU A 16 4.40 3.63 -7.10
N GLU A 17 5.61 3.23 -7.49
CA GLU A 17 6.77 4.12 -7.51
C GLU A 17 6.53 5.33 -8.45
N GLN A 18 5.99 5.07 -9.65
CA GLN A 18 5.66 6.14 -10.60
C GLN A 18 4.60 7.09 -10.03
N TYR A 19 3.55 6.53 -9.41
CA TYR A 19 2.51 7.32 -8.76
C TYR A 19 3.10 8.22 -7.66
N ILE A 20 3.92 7.68 -6.76
CA ILE A 20 4.53 8.45 -5.66
C ILE A 20 5.45 9.54 -6.23
N LYS A 21 6.21 9.24 -7.28
CA LYS A 21 7.09 10.23 -7.92
C LYS A 21 6.31 11.41 -8.50
N GLN A 22 5.15 11.15 -9.09
CA GLN A 22 4.28 12.15 -9.72
C GLN A 22 3.47 12.94 -8.68
N ASN A 23 2.83 12.24 -7.75
CA ASN A 23 1.83 12.84 -6.84
C ASN A 23 2.41 13.22 -5.47
N LYS A 24 3.62 12.75 -5.12
CA LYS A 24 4.29 13.00 -3.83
C LYS A 24 3.57 12.46 -2.59
N HIS A 25 2.52 11.65 -2.77
CA HIS A 25 1.83 10.93 -1.71
C HIS A 25 1.43 9.53 -2.20
N LEU A 26 0.98 8.69 -1.27
CA LEU A 26 0.45 7.35 -1.59
C LEU A 26 -0.95 7.45 -2.19
N PRO A 27 -1.35 6.52 -3.08
CA PRO A 27 -2.74 6.43 -3.54
C PRO A 27 -3.70 6.32 -2.37
N ASP A 28 -4.85 6.98 -2.46
CA ASP A 28 -5.93 6.99 -1.46
C ASP A 28 -5.56 7.59 -0.10
N VAL A 29 -4.34 8.12 0.07
CA VAL A 29 -3.93 8.85 1.27
C VAL A 29 -4.04 10.34 0.97
N PRO A 30 -4.89 11.09 1.70
CA PRO A 30 -5.01 12.52 1.50
C PRO A 30 -3.70 13.22 1.86
N THR A 31 -3.46 14.33 1.18
CA THR A 31 -2.33 15.21 1.43
C THR A 31 -2.49 15.94 2.76
N GLN A 32 -1.37 16.43 3.30
CA GLN A 32 -1.39 17.23 4.51
C GLN A 32 -2.28 18.48 4.35
N ASP A 33 -2.28 19.10 3.17
CA ASP A 33 -3.07 20.29 2.89
C ASP A 33 -4.58 20.00 2.89
N GLU A 34 -5.00 18.86 2.32
CA GLU A 34 -6.39 18.39 2.36
C GLU A 34 -6.86 18.13 3.80
N ILE A 35 -6.05 17.40 4.59
CA ILE A 35 -6.36 17.13 6.01
C ILE A 35 -6.43 18.43 6.81
N SER A 36 -5.52 19.38 6.55
CA SER A 36 -5.47 20.64 7.31
C SER A 36 -6.64 21.56 6.98
N LYS A 37 -7.15 21.50 5.75
CA LYS A 37 -8.25 22.36 5.27
C LYS A 37 -9.61 21.80 5.63
N ASP A 38 -9.84 20.52 5.33
CA ASP A 38 -11.17 19.90 5.39
C ASP A 38 -11.36 19.03 6.66
N GLY A 39 -10.28 18.83 7.42
CA GLY A 39 -10.25 17.88 8.54
C GLY A 39 -10.25 16.44 8.03
N MET A 40 -10.14 15.48 8.95
CA MET A 40 -10.31 14.07 8.63
C MET A 40 -10.88 13.31 9.81
N ASP A 41 -11.84 12.44 9.55
CA ASP A 41 -12.40 11.58 10.58
C ASP A 41 -11.38 10.51 11.00
N VAL A 42 -11.26 10.27 12.30
CA VAL A 42 -10.28 9.33 12.87
C VAL A 42 -10.57 7.88 12.45
N TYR A 43 -11.84 7.50 12.29
CA TYR A 43 -12.21 6.19 11.78
C TYR A 43 -11.80 6.04 10.32
N GLU A 44 -12.00 7.07 9.50
CA GLU A 44 -11.57 7.08 8.09
C GLU A 44 -10.04 6.96 7.97
N MET A 45 -9.30 7.75 8.74
CA MET A 45 -7.83 7.66 8.79
C MET A 45 -7.35 6.25 9.17
N ASN A 46 -7.97 5.64 10.20
CA ASN A 46 -7.64 4.29 10.62
C ASN A 46 -8.00 3.23 9.56
N ALA A 47 -9.10 3.41 8.83
CA ALA A 47 -9.48 2.52 7.74
C ALA A 47 -8.45 2.57 6.58
N ILE A 48 -7.99 3.78 6.22
CA ILE A 48 -6.93 3.95 5.22
C ILE A 48 -5.62 3.34 5.71
N LEU A 49 -5.25 3.57 6.97
CA LEU A 49 -4.05 2.97 7.57
C LEU A 49 -4.09 1.45 7.51
N LEU A 50 -5.20 0.82 7.92
CA LEU A 50 -5.37 -0.64 7.84
C LEU A 50 -5.24 -1.14 6.41
N LYS A 51 -5.86 -0.46 5.44
CA LYS A 51 -5.69 -0.77 4.02
C LYS A 51 -4.23 -0.72 3.58
N LYS A 52 -3.46 0.30 4.00
CA LYS A 52 -2.04 0.40 3.67
C LYS A 52 -1.18 -0.66 4.35
N VAL A 53 -1.53 -1.07 5.57
CA VAL A 53 -0.88 -2.21 6.24
C VAL A 53 -1.15 -3.52 5.50
N GLU A 54 -2.38 -3.75 5.02
CA GLU A 54 -2.71 -4.92 4.19
C GLU A 54 -1.91 -4.92 2.87
N GLU A 55 -1.87 -3.79 2.15
CA GLU A 55 -1.07 -3.63 0.93
C GLU A 55 0.42 -3.92 1.18
N LEU A 56 1.01 -3.33 2.24
CA LEU A 56 2.40 -3.57 2.64
C LEU A 56 2.67 -5.04 2.95
N THR A 57 1.76 -5.70 3.66
CA THR A 57 1.90 -7.13 3.99
C THR A 57 1.94 -7.97 2.72
N LEU A 58 1.11 -7.65 1.73
CA LEU A 58 1.10 -8.35 0.44
C LEU A 58 2.39 -8.10 -0.36
N TYR A 59 2.89 -6.86 -0.39
CA TYR A 59 4.18 -6.58 -1.02
C TYR A 59 5.33 -7.34 -0.36
N VAL A 60 5.34 -7.45 0.96
CA VAL A 60 6.36 -8.22 1.70
C VAL A 60 6.30 -9.71 1.35
N ILE A 61 5.10 -10.30 1.31
CA ILE A 61 4.93 -11.71 0.92
C ILE A 61 5.43 -11.95 -0.51
N GLU A 62 5.17 -11.02 -1.44
CA GLU A 62 5.64 -11.14 -2.83
C GLU A 62 7.16 -10.96 -2.93
N LEU A 63 7.74 -10.05 -2.14
CA LEU A 63 9.19 -9.89 -2.06
C LEU A 63 9.86 -11.15 -1.51
N GLU A 64 9.31 -11.77 -0.46
CA GLU A 64 9.83 -13.02 0.11
C GLU A 64 9.86 -14.15 -0.93
N LYS A 65 8.77 -14.34 -1.69
CA LYS A 65 8.73 -15.35 -2.77
C LYS A 65 9.82 -15.12 -3.81
N ARG A 66 10.05 -13.86 -4.21
CA ARG A 66 11.11 -13.51 -5.18
C ARG A 66 12.50 -13.78 -4.61
N ILE A 67 12.71 -13.53 -3.32
CA ILE A 67 13.98 -13.85 -2.63
C ILE A 67 14.19 -15.36 -2.63
N ASP A 68 13.19 -16.16 -2.23
CA ASP A 68 13.25 -17.63 -2.25
C ASP A 68 13.61 -18.17 -3.64
N GLU A 69 13.02 -17.60 -4.70
CA GLU A 69 13.34 -17.97 -6.08
C GLU A 69 14.78 -17.63 -6.46
N MET A 70 15.28 -16.46 -6.05
CA MET A 70 16.67 -16.05 -6.29
C MET A 70 17.67 -16.91 -5.52
N GLU A 71 17.32 -17.38 -4.32
CA GLU A 71 18.17 -18.23 -3.50
C GLU A 71 18.23 -19.68 -4.00
N LYS A 72 17.16 -20.21 -4.58
CA LYS A 72 17.15 -21.56 -5.19
C LYS A 72 18.04 -21.68 -6.44
N VAL A 73 18.39 -20.57 -7.06
CA VAL A 73 19.24 -20.51 -8.26
C VAL A 73 20.73 -20.42 -7.89
N LYS A 74 21.08 -20.26 -6.61
CA LYS A 74 22.46 -20.35 -6.10
C LYS A 74 22.85 -21.79 -5.78
#